data_AF-A0A6L7KQE1-F1
#
_entry.id   AF-A0A6L7KQE1-F1
#
_cell.length_a   1.000
_cell.length_b   1.000
_cell.length_c   1.000
_cell.angle_alpha   90.00
_cell.angle_beta   90.00
_cell.angle_gamma   90.00
#
_symmetry.space_group_name_H-M   'P 1'
#
loop_
_entity.id
_entity.type
_entity.pdbx_description
1 polymer ?
#
loop_
_entity_poly.entity_id
_entity_poly.type
_entity_poly.pdbx_seq_one_letter_code
_entity_poly.pdbx_strand_id
1 'polypeptide(L)'
;MKTVQSRVLLPLRNETFFSLGEMNAAIRSGIDRLNDAPTAKGGSRRAAFDAAERAALSPLPADPWDWGDWLRRKVGPNGHVSFKRNHYSVPEGNIGREVEVRVGERMIEVFVEKGGERLAVHRLKTGRHEYATHPDHMPDRLKAVRDIRSPDYGEILIRRARGIGANALSWAERCMASRDFPEQAFATVQGMCRLAETHGSERVDAACAEALNLDRLASGFLRDRLRNGGPAAPARPEAEETIPAHANVRGGSYYAKRKG
;
A
#
# COMPACT_ATOMS: atom_id res chain seq x y z
N MET A 1 -11.21 51.10 7.89
CA MET A 1 -11.73 50.13 8.88
C MET A 1 -13.09 50.52 9.52
N LYS A 2 -13.45 51.82 9.61
CA LYS A 2 -14.66 52.28 10.36
C LYS A 2 -16.03 51.95 9.73
N THR A 3 -16.14 51.76 8.40
CA THR A 3 -17.45 51.67 7.71
C THR A 3 -18.17 50.34 7.91
N VAL A 4 -17.47 49.21 7.83
CA VAL A 4 -18.07 47.89 8.05
C VAL A 4 -18.48 47.74 9.52
N GLN A 5 -17.62 48.17 10.44
CA GLN A 5 -17.93 48.16 11.87
C GLN A 5 -19.21 48.96 12.19
N SER A 6 -19.37 50.17 11.63
CA SER A 6 -20.53 51.02 11.94
C SER A 6 -21.81 50.64 11.20
N ARG A 7 -21.72 50.19 9.94
CA ARG A 7 -22.88 49.93 9.09
C ARG A 7 -23.34 48.48 9.06
N VAL A 8 -22.47 47.54 9.44
CA VAL A 8 -22.77 46.10 9.41
C VAL A 8 -22.76 45.52 10.82
N LEU A 9 -21.69 45.70 11.60
CA LEU A 9 -21.57 45.05 12.91
C LEU A 9 -22.35 45.76 14.01
N LEU A 10 -22.35 47.09 14.04
CA LEU A 10 -23.05 47.87 15.06
C LEU A 10 -24.58 47.61 15.10
N PRO A 11 -25.29 47.50 13.96
CA PRO A 11 -26.70 47.12 13.98
C PRO A 11 -26.97 45.73 14.56
N LEU A 12 -26.05 44.78 14.33
CA LEU A 12 -26.20 43.38 14.77
C LEU A 12 -25.81 43.16 16.24
N ARG A 13 -25.26 44.17 16.93
CA ARG A 13 -24.67 44.02 18.29
C ARG A 13 -25.67 43.58 19.38
N ASN A 14 -26.96 43.79 19.15
CA ASN A 14 -28.04 43.44 20.08
C ASN A 14 -28.86 42.24 19.58
N GLU A 15 -28.49 41.63 18.46
CA GLU A 15 -29.12 40.43 17.96
C GLU A 15 -28.49 39.18 18.60
N THR A 16 -29.33 38.20 18.93
CA THR A 16 -28.87 36.90 19.43
C THR A 16 -29.00 35.88 18.31
N PHE A 17 -27.89 35.18 18.00
CA PHE A 17 -27.85 34.15 16.97
C PHE A 17 -27.73 32.77 17.61
N PHE A 18 -28.47 31.79 17.09
CA PHE A 18 -28.47 30.42 17.60
C PHE A 18 -27.62 29.47 16.74
N SER A 19 -27.08 29.97 15.62
CA SER A 19 -26.10 29.24 14.82
C SER A 19 -25.11 30.17 14.10
N LEU A 20 -23.95 29.62 13.74
CA LEU A 20 -22.97 30.31 12.89
C LEU A 20 -23.56 30.63 11.51
N GLY A 21 -24.47 29.80 11.01
CA GLY A 21 -25.17 30.02 9.75
C GLY A 21 -26.04 31.28 9.78
N GLU A 22 -26.84 31.45 10.84
CA GLU A 22 -27.68 32.63 11.05
C GLU A 22 -26.85 33.92 11.15
N MET A 23 -25.79 33.90 11.95
CA MET A 23 -24.88 35.05 12.08
C MET A 23 -24.25 35.42 10.73
N ASN A 24 -23.77 34.43 9.97
CA ASN A 24 -23.20 34.65 8.64
C ASN A 24 -24.23 35.23 7.66
N ALA A 25 -25.49 34.78 7.71
CA ALA A 25 -26.55 35.31 6.88
C ALA A 25 -26.87 36.78 7.20
N ALA A 26 -26.94 37.13 8.49
CA ALA A 26 -27.16 38.51 8.94
C ALA A 26 -26.03 39.45 8.51
N ILE A 27 -24.77 39.01 8.63
CA ILE A 27 -23.59 39.76 8.17
C ILE A 27 -23.65 39.98 6.65
N ARG A 28 -23.97 38.93 5.86
CA ARG A 28 -24.10 39.03 4.40
C ARG A 28 -25.16 40.06 4.00
N SER A 29 -26.34 40.00 4.62
CA SER A 29 -27.41 40.99 4.39
C SER A 29 -26.95 42.42 4.71
N GLY A 30 -26.21 42.62 5.79
CA GLY A 30 -25.65 43.93 6.13
C GLY A 30 -24.62 44.42 5.12
N ILE A 31 -23.78 43.53 4.58
CA ILE A 31 -22.82 43.84 3.51
C ILE A 31 -23.56 44.22 2.22
N ASP A 32 -24.61 43.49 1.84
CA ASP A 32 -25.41 43.83 0.66
C ASP A 32 -26.00 45.23 0.77
N ARG A 33 -26.64 45.55 1.90
CA ARG A 33 -27.15 46.91 2.18
C ARG A 33 -26.06 47.97 2.09
N LEU A 34 -24.86 47.70 2.61
CA LEU A 34 -23.73 48.63 2.55
C LEU A 34 -23.23 48.84 1.11
N ASN A 35 -23.23 47.78 0.30
CA ASN A 35 -22.78 47.83 -1.09
C ASN A 35 -23.77 48.57 -1.99
N ASP A 36 -25.07 48.46 -1.69
CA ASP A 36 -26.14 49.14 -2.44
C ASP A 36 -26.39 50.57 -1.96
N ALA A 37 -25.97 50.92 -0.74
CA ALA A 37 -26.13 52.26 -0.19
C ALA A 37 -25.38 53.33 -1.02
N PRO A 38 -25.98 54.53 -1.19
CA PRO A 38 -25.35 55.65 -1.89
C PRO A 38 -24.01 56.04 -1.27
N THR A 39 -23.05 56.38 -2.13
CA THR A 39 -21.75 56.93 -1.70
C THR A 39 -21.70 58.45 -1.90
N ALA A 40 -20.79 59.12 -1.19
CA ALA A 40 -20.59 60.56 -1.32
C ALA A 40 -20.16 61.02 -2.73
N LYS A 41 -19.66 60.10 -3.57
CA LYS A 41 -19.26 60.35 -4.95
C LYS A 41 -20.39 60.11 -5.97
N GLY A 42 -21.61 59.82 -5.51
CA GLY A 42 -22.72 59.38 -6.35
C GLY A 42 -22.70 57.87 -6.60
N GLY A 43 -23.86 57.30 -6.95
CA GLY A 43 -24.03 55.86 -7.15
C GLY A 43 -23.81 55.03 -5.87
N SER A 44 -23.66 53.71 -6.03
CA SER A 44 -23.38 52.76 -4.95
C SER A 44 -22.03 52.06 -5.16
N ARG A 45 -21.53 51.37 -4.13
CA ARG A 45 -20.28 50.58 -4.27
C ARG A 45 -20.45 49.45 -5.28
N ARG A 46 -21.64 48.82 -5.29
CA ARG A 46 -21.97 47.78 -6.26
C ARG A 46 -21.97 48.32 -7.69
N ALA A 47 -22.57 49.48 -7.92
CA ALA A 47 -22.57 50.11 -9.24
C ALA A 47 -21.15 50.44 -9.74
N ALA A 48 -20.27 50.91 -8.85
CA ALA A 48 -18.86 51.15 -9.19
C ALA A 48 -18.11 49.85 -9.54
N PHE A 49 -18.34 48.78 -8.76
CA PHE A 49 -17.77 47.46 -9.01
C PHE A 49 -18.21 46.90 -10.38
N ASP A 50 -19.52 46.95 -10.67
CA ASP A 50 -20.08 46.41 -11.91
C ASP A 50 -19.58 47.19 -13.15
N ALA A 51 -19.41 48.51 -13.04
CA ALA A 51 -18.99 49.35 -14.15
C ALA A 51 -17.49 49.24 -14.47
N ALA A 52 -16.62 49.03 -13.48
CA ALA A 52 -15.18 49.15 -13.66
C ALA A 52 -14.37 47.89 -13.29
N GLU A 53 -14.77 47.17 -12.24
CA GLU A 53 -13.96 46.07 -11.70
C GLU A 53 -14.37 44.71 -12.27
N ARG A 54 -15.67 44.49 -12.48
CA ARG A 54 -16.22 43.18 -12.89
C ARG A 54 -15.61 42.63 -14.16
N ALA A 55 -15.35 43.50 -15.15
CA ALA A 55 -14.75 43.10 -16.43
C ALA A 55 -13.26 42.77 -16.34
N ALA A 56 -12.56 43.26 -15.30
CA ALA A 56 -11.14 43.01 -15.08
C ALA A 56 -10.88 41.76 -14.22
N LEU A 57 -11.93 41.17 -13.61
CA LEU A 57 -11.80 40.01 -12.75
C LEU A 57 -11.81 38.70 -13.55
N SER A 58 -10.95 37.77 -13.13
CA SER A 58 -11.03 36.37 -13.57
C SER A 58 -12.29 35.69 -13.00
N PRO A 59 -12.81 34.65 -13.67
CA PRO A 59 -13.91 33.86 -13.12
C PRO A 59 -13.56 33.30 -11.75
N LEU A 60 -14.56 33.17 -10.88
CA LEU A 60 -14.39 32.56 -9.57
C LEU A 60 -13.88 31.12 -9.77
N PRO A 61 -12.74 30.73 -9.17
CA PRO A 61 -12.24 29.36 -9.25
C PRO A 61 -13.30 28.37 -8.77
N ALA A 62 -13.40 27.21 -9.45
CA ALA A 62 -14.34 26.16 -9.07
C ALA A 62 -14.02 25.56 -7.69
N ASP A 63 -12.73 25.50 -7.36
CA ASP A 63 -12.25 25.04 -6.08
C ASP A 63 -12.00 26.22 -5.12
N PRO A 64 -12.45 26.14 -3.86
CA PRO A 64 -12.12 27.14 -2.84
C PRO A 64 -10.61 27.31 -2.70
N TRP A 65 -10.20 28.49 -2.21
CA TRP A 65 -8.81 28.72 -1.83
C TRP A 65 -8.39 27.72 -0.74
N ASP A 66 -7.48 26.82 -1.09
CA ASP A 66 -6.98 25.78 -0.20
C ASP A 66 -5.80 26.32 0.63
N TRP A 67 -6.10 26.76 1.84
CA TRP A 67 -5.07 27.21 2.79
C TRP A 67 -4.28 26.01 3.31
N GLY A 68 -2.95 26.09 3.27
CA GLY A 68 -2.10 25.05 3.84
C GLY A 68 -0.76 25.55 4.32
N ASP A 69 -0.34 25.05 5.48
CA ASP A 69 0.96 25.34 6.08
C ASP A 69 2.05 24.53 5.37
N TRP A 70 3.15 25.18 5.04
CA TRP A 70 4.32 24.53 4.46
C TRP A 70 5.37 24.23 5.53
N LEU A 71 5.86 22.99 5.54
CA LEU A 71 6.79 22.47 6.53
C LEU A 71 7.87 21.65 5.85
N ARG A 72 9.14 21.87 6.22
CA ARG A 72 10.23 20.97 5.83
C ARG A 72 10.27 19.75 6.74
N ARG A 73 10.36 18.56 6.13
CA ARG A 73 10.50 17.29 6.84
C ARG A 73 11.51 16.40 6.15
N LYS A 74 12.30 15.69 6.94
CA LYS A 74 13.18 14.62 6.44
C LYS A 74 12.41 13.32 6.38
N VAL A 75 12.51 12.60 5.25
CA VAL A 75 11.94 11.27 5.11
C VAL A 75 12.73 10.29 5.97
N GLY A 76 12.05 9.62 6.91
CA GLY A 76 12.66 8.65 7.80
C GLY A 76 13.14 7.38 7.07
N PRO A 77 14.00 6.57 7.70
CA PRO A 77 14.49 5.31 7.13
C PRO A 77 13.37 4.30 6.79
N ASN A 78 12.22 4.44 7.44
CA ASN A 78 11.02 3.63 7.18
C ASN A 78 10.15 4.18 6.04
N GLY A 79 10.62 5.18 5.27
CA GLY A 79 9.88 5.77 4.14
C GLY A 79 8.70 6.64 4.56
N HIS A 80 8.72 7.24 5.76
CA HIS A 80 7.63 8.10 6.24
C HIS A 80 8.13 9.48 6.66
N VAL A 81 7.27 10.49 6.48
CA VAL A 81 7.39 11.81 7.10
C VAL A 81 6.47 11.90 8.31
N SER A 82 6.87 12.64 9.33
CA SER A 82 6.10 12.81 10.56
C SER A 82 5.41 14.17 10.65
N PHE A 83 4.14 14.14 11.04
CA PHE A 83 3.35 15.33 11.34
C PHE A 83 2.41 15.04 12.52
N LYS A 84 2.45 15.89 13.57
CA LYS A 84 1.66 15.72 14.81
C LYS A 84 1.69 14.31 15.41
N ARG A 85 2.87 13.67 15.43
CA ARG A 85 3.09 12.28 15.91
C ARG A 85 2.42 11.19 15.06
N ASN A 86 1.90 11.52 13.88
CA ASN A 86 1.44 10.57 12.87
C ASN A 86 2.45 10.49 11.73
N HIS A 87 2.39 9.39 10.97
CA HIS A 87 3.37 9.03 9.97
C HIS A 87 2.71 8.82 8.61
N TYR A 88 3.29 9.42 7.57
CA TYR A 88 2.72 9.41 6.21
C TYR A 88 3.77 8.92 5.22
N SER A 89 3.44 7.91 4.41
CA SER A 89 4.42 7.26 3.55
C SER A 89 4.79 8.12 2.34
N VAL A 90 6.05 8.04 1.94
CA VAL A 90 6.63 8.71 0.77
C VAL A 90 7.31 7.63 -0.09
N PRO A 91 7.28 7.73 -1.43
CA PRO A 91 7.95 6.77 -2.30
C PRO A 91 9.42 6.53 -1.92
N GLU A 92 9.86 5.26 -1.98
CA GLU A 92 11.17 4.77 -1.50
C GLU A 92 12.36 5.60 -1.99
N GLY A 93 12.33 6.08 -3.24
CA GLY A 93 13.41 6.89 -3.83
C GLY A 93 13.72 8.20 -3.10
N ASN A 94 12.91 8.59 -2.12
CA ASN A 94 13.07 9.80 -1.33
C ASN A 94 13.52 9.55 0.13
N ILE A 95 13.82 8.31 0.51
CA ILE A 95 14.31 7.99 1.87
C ILE A 95 15.57 8.80 2.18
N GLY A 96 15.57 9.47 3.35
CA GLY A 96 16.69 10.28 3.81
C GLY A 96 16.77 11.68 3.19
N ARG A 97 15.96 12.01 2.18
CA ARG A 97 15.88 13.35 1.59
C ARG A 97 15.03 14.28 2.46
N GLU A 98 15.32 15.57 2.38
CA GLU A 98 14.40 16.60 2.85
C GLU A 98 13.34 16.86 1.78
N VAL A 99 12.10 16.95 2.23
CA VAL A 99 10.91 17.19 1.40
C VAL A 99 10.09 18.33 2.00
N GLU A 100 9.31 18.97 1.14
CA GLU A 100 8.36 20.01 1.54
C GLU A 100 6.98 19.39 1.73
N VAL A 101 6.35 19.67 2.86
CA VAL A 101 5.07 19.08 3.25
C VAL A 101 4.06 20.20 3.39
N ARG A 102 2.99 20.13 2.60
CA ARG A 102 1.85 21.04 2.71
C ARG A 102 0.76 20.37 3.54
N VAL A 103 0.33 21.05 4.59
CA VAL A 103 -0.74 20.58 5.48
C VAL A 103 -1.96 21.47 5.28
N GLY A 104 -2.98 20.91 4.63
CA GLY A 104 -4.30 21.55 4.53
C GLY A 104 -5.20 21.17 5.71
N GLU A 105 -6.50 21.48 5.58
CA GLU A 105 -7.48 21.17 6.63
C GLU A 105 -7.70 19.67 6.84
N ARG A 106 -7.72 18.90 5.74
CA ARG A 106 -8.08 17.46 5.74
C ARG A 106 -7.00 16.56 5.16
N MET A 107 -6.04 17.14 4.45
CA MET A 107 -5.06 16.41 3.66
C MET A 107 -3.65 16.89 4.01
N ILE A 108 -2.70 15.97 3.88
CA ILE A 108 -1.28 16.25 3.92
C ILE A 108 -0.68 15.81 2.59
N GLU A 109 0.05 16.72 1.96
CA GLU A 109 0.69 16.54 0.67
C GLU A 109 2.20 16.65 0.86
N VAL A 110 2.95 15.80 0.16
CA VAL A 110 4.42 15.77 0.22
C VAL A 110 4.96 16.06 -1.17
N PHE A 111 5.91 16.98 -1.27
CA PHE A 111 6.53 17.45 -2.49
C PHE A 111 8.05 17.31 -2.42
N VAL A 112 8.70 17.14 -3.57
CA VAL A 112 10.18 17.18 -3.64
C VAL A 112 10.71 18.51 -3.10
N GLU A 113 10.11 19.60 -3.56
CA GLU A 113 10.40 20.97 -3.14
C GLU A 113 9.13 21.84 -3.24
N LYS A 114 9.18 23.05 -2.70
CA LYS A 114 8.00 23.92 -2.60
C LYS A 114 7.56 24.37 -4.00
N GLY A 115 6.37 23.93 -4.42
CA GLY A 115 5.85 24.17 -5.78
C GLY A 115 6.39 23.20 -6.84
N GLY A 116 7.16 22.19 -6.44
CA GLY A 116 7.66 21.13 -7.31
C GLY A 116 6.67 19.96 -7.46
N GLU A 117 7.20 18.80 -7.86
CA GLU A 117 6.41 17.57 -8.06
C GLU A 117 5.86 17.03 -6.73
N ARG A 118 4.56 16.65 -6.73
CA ARG A 118 3.90 16.02 -5.59
C ARG A 118 4.22 14.52 -5.55
N LEU A 119 4.91 14.12 -4.48
CA LEU A 119 5.32 12.74 -4.22
C LEU A 119 4.22 11.89 -3.61
N ALA A 120 3.42 12.45 -2.71
CA ALA A 120 2.41 11.71 -1.96
C ALA A 120 1.28 12.62 -1.49
N VAL A 121 0.09 12.04 -1.29
CA VAL A 121 -1.06 12.71 -0.68
C VAL A 121 -1.79 11.73 0.24
N HIS A 122 -2.16 12.19 1.43
CA HIS A 122 -2.83 11.37 2.44
C HIS A 122 -3.90 12.18 3.17
N ARG A 123 -4.93 11.50 3.67
CA ARG A 123 -5.86 12.10 4.65
C ARG A 123 -5.14 12.29 5.98
N LEU A 124 -5.35 13.45 6.61
CA LEU A 124 -4.85 13.71 7.96
C LEU A 124 -5.47 12.74 8.96
N LYS A 125 -4.61 12.14 9.77
CA LYS A 125 -4.98 11.27 10.89
C LYS A 125 -5.25 12.11 12.13
N THR A 126 -6.36 11.80 12.83
CA THR A 126 -6.79 12.49 14.05
C THR A 126 -6.21 11.88 15.32
N GLY A 127 -5.75 10.62 15.27
CA GLY A 127 -5.13 9.93 16.39
C GLY A 127 -3.66 10.33 16.63
N ARG A 128 -2.92 9.48 17.36
CA ARG A 128 -1.49 9.63 17.63
C ARG A 128 -0.78 8.33 17.28
N HIS A 129 0.43 8.43 16.74
CA HIS A 129 1.26 7.28 16.33
C HIS A 129 0.61 6.42 15.24
N GLU A 130 -0.33 6.99 14.49
CA GLU A 130 -0.98 6.31 13.37
C GLU A 130 -0.14 6.41 12.10
N TYR A 131 -0.29 5.41 11.24
CA TYR A 131 0.37 5.33 9.95
C TYR A 131 -0.66 5.45 8.83
N ALA A 132 -0.41 6.36 7.89
CA ALA A 132 -1.05 6.43 6.60
C ALA A 132 -0.04 5.96 5.54
N THR A 133 -0.13 4.69 5.19
CA THR A 133 0.82 4.03 4.31
C THR A 133 0.15 3.66 3.00
N HIS A 134 0.59 4.28 1.91
CA HIS A 134 0.24 3.86 0.55
C HIS A 134 1.04 2.60 0.17
N PRO A 135 0.39 1.54 -0.35
CA PRO A 135 1.05 0.30 -0.75
C PRO A 135 2.25 0.49 -1.67
N ASP A 136 2.11 1.39 -2.65
CA ASP A 136 3.13 1.59 -3.69
C ASP A 136 4.34 2.41 -3.21
N HIS A 137 4.24 3.05 -2.04
CA HIS A 137 5.35 3.81 -1.46
C HIS A 137 6.32 2.92 -0.68
N MET A 138 5.92 1.69 -0.36
CA MET A 138 6.74 0.79 0.46
C MET A 138 7.87 0.18 -0.36
N PRO A 139 9.08 0.09 0.22
CA PRO A 139 10.16 -0.70 -0.36
C PRO A 139 9.74 -2.14 -0.63
N ASP A 140 10.20 -2.72 -1.73
CA ASP A 140 9.88 -4.12 -2.08
C ASP A 140 10.29 -5.09 -0.96
N ARG A 141 11.36 -4.77 -0.23
CA ARG A 141 11.81 -5.52 0.96
C ARG A 141 10.80 -5.54 2.11
N LEU A 142 9.96 -4.50 2.26
CA LEU A 142 8.96 -4.37 3.33
C LEU A 142 7.54 -4.74 2.90
N LYS A 143 7.24 -4.74 1.59
CA LYS A 143 5.96 -5.30 1.05
C LYS A 143 5.76 -6.74 1.51
N ALA A 144 6.83 -7.52 1.51
CA ALA A 144 6.89 -8.90 1.99
C ALA A 144 6.39 -9.14 3.42
N VAL A 145 6.48 -8.14 4.32
CA VAL A 145 6.09 -8.26 5.75
C VAL A 145 4.63 -7.90 5.98
N ARG A 146 4.07 -6.97 5.19
CA ARG A 146 2.64 -6.62 5.22
C ARG A 146 1.79 -7.74 4.62
N ASP A 147 2.29 -8.29 3.52
CA ASP A 147 1.77 -9.45 2.82
C ASP A 147 1.42 -10.57 3.85
N ILE A 148 2.35 -10.95 4.73
CA ILE A 148 2.14 -11.97 5.80
C ILE A 148 0.94 -11.70 6.73
N ARG A 149 0.53 -10.43 6.93
CA ARG A 149 -0.56 -10.05 7.85
C ARG A 149 -1.91 -9.82 7.15
N SER A 150 -1.99 -9.99 5.84
CA SER A 150 -3.24 -9.87 5.08
C SER A 150 -4.08 -11.15 5.21
N PRO A 151 -5.41 -11.08 5.42
CA PRO A 151 -6.27 -12.26 5.43
C PRO A 151 -6.13 -13.11 4.16
N ASP A 152 -5.92 -12.45 3.02
CA ASP A 152 -5.84 -13.09 1.70
C ASP A 152 -4.41 -13.52 1.29
N TYR A 153 -3.46 -13.51 2.23
CA TYR A 153 -2.05 -13.72 1.86
C TYR A 153 -1.77 -15.12 1.30
N GLY A 154 -2.48 -16.13 1.80
CA GLY A 154 -2.42 -17.47 1.24
C GLY A 154 -2.74 -17.49 -0.25
N GLU A 155 -3.81 -16.80 -0.67
CA GLU A 155 -4.20 -16.72 -2.08
C GLU A 155 -3.16 -15.99 -2.94
N ILE A 156 -2.54 -14.94 -2.41
CA ILE A 156 -1.45 -14.21 -3.09
C ILE A 156 -0.27 -15.14 -3.34
N LEU A 157 0.13 -15.93 -2.34
CA LEU A 157 1.22 -16.90 -2.46
C LEU A 157 0.88 -18.00 -3.47
N ILE A 158 -0.34 -18.52 -3.46
CA ILE A 158 -0.82 -19.51 -4.42
C ILE A 158 -0.82 -18.95 -5.85
N ARG A 159 -1.27 -17.71 -6.06
CA ARG A 159 -1.22 -17.06 -7.37
C ARG A 159 0.22 -16.88 -7.86
N ARG A 160 1.15 -16.50 -6.97
CA ARG A 160 2.58 -16.40 -7.33
C ARG A 160 3.18 -17.77 -7.67
N ALA A 161 2.88 -18.80 -6.89
CA ALA A 161 3.31 -20.17 -7.16
C ALA A 161 2.82 -20.67 -8.52
N ARG A 162 1.55 -20.38 -8.87
CA ARG A 162 0.99 -20.67 -10.20
C ARG A 162 1.73 -19.98 -11.34
N GLY A 163 2.20 -18.75 -11.14
CA GLY A 163 3.00 -18.03 -12.12
C GLY A 163 4.42 -18.60 -12.32
N ILE A 164 4.92 -19.39 -11.37
CA ILE A 164 6.21 -20.07 -11.46
C ILE A 164 6.07 -21.37 -12.25
N GLY A 165 5.03 -22.17 -11.95
CA GLY A 165 4.73 -23.39 -12.66
C GLY A 165 3.76 -24.31 -11.92
N ALA A 166 3.39 -25.43 -12.56
CA ALA A 166 2.40 -26.36 -12.04
C ALA A 166 2.92 -27.14 -10.80
N ASN A 167 4.21 -27.47 -10.79
CA ASN A 167 4.84 -28.19 -9.68
C ASN A 167 5.05 -27.27 -8.47
N ALA A 168 5.42 -26.01 -8.72
CA ALA A 168 5.53 -24.99 -7.68
C ALA A 168 4.18 -24.70 -7.01
N LEU A 169 3.09 -24.65 -7.79
CA LEU A 169 1.72 -24.54 -7.25
C LEU A 169 1.38 -25.74 -6.35
N SER A 170 1.57 -26.96 -6.86
CA SER A 170 1.26 -28.19 -6.13
C SER A 170 2.07 -28.31 -4.83
N TRP A 171 3.34 -27.90 -4.87
CA TRP A 171 4.21 -27.87 -3.70
C TRP A 171 3.76 -26.83 -2.66
N ALA A 172 3.32 -25.65 -3.10
CA ALA A 172 2.80 -24.60 -2.22
C ALA A 172 1.50 -25.02 -1.53
N GLU A 173 0.56 -25.61 -2.28
CA GLU A 173 -0.71 -26.13 -1.73
C GLU A 173 -0.45 -27.24 -0.72
N ARG A 174 0.44 -28.19 -1.04
CA ARG A 174 0.81 -29.28 -0.13
C ARG A 174 1.54 -28.79 1.12
N CYS A 175 2.40 -27.78 1.00
CA CYS A 175 3.01 -27.12 2.16
C CYS A 175 1.96 -26.53 3.10
N MET A 176 0.96 -25.82 2.57
CA MET A 176 -0.09 -25.20 3.37
C MET A 176 -1.03 -26.25 4.00
N ALA A 177 -1.40 -27.28 3.26
CA ALA A 177 -2.24 -28.38 3.76
C ALA A 177 -1.53 -29.27 4.78
N SER A 178 -0.19 -29.30 4.81
CA SER A 178 0.59 -30.09 5.77
C SER A 178 0.63 -29.52 7.19
N ARG A 179 0.09 -28.31 7.41
CA ARG A 179 0.12 -27.59 8.68
C ARG A 179 -1.29 -27.42 9.23
N ASP A 180 -1.42 -27.42 10.56
CA ASP A 180 -2.69 -27.16 11.25
C ASP A 180 -3.25 -25.76 10.91
N PHE A 181 -2.34 -24.80 10.66
CA PHE A 181 -2.65 -23.44 10.26
C PHE A 181 -1.83 -23.07 9.01
N PRO A 182 -2.48 -22.70 7.88
CA PRO A 182 -1.78 -22.34 6.63
C PRO A 182 -0.72 -21.24 6.80
N GLU A 183 -0.94 -20.33 7.74
CA GLU A 183 -0.06 -19.20 8.05
C GLU A 183 1.35 -19.65 8.44
N GLN A 184 1.48 -20.85 9.03
CA GLN A 184 2.77 -21.43 9.40
C GLN A 184 3.61 -21.82 8.17
N ALA A 185 2.97 -22.08 7.04
CA ALA A 185 3.65 -22.42 5.78
C ALA A 185 4.00 -21.18 4.93
N PHE A 186 3.46 -20.00 5.24
CA PHE A 186 3.63 -18.81 4.41
C PHE A 186 5.09 -18.41 4.20
N ALA A 187 5.91 -18.45 5.25
CA ALA A 187 7.33 -18.13 5.15
C ALA A 187 8.09 -19.11 4.23
N THR A 188 7.68 -20.39 4.24
CA THR A 188 8.26 -21.45 3.41
C THR A 188 7.91 -21.24 1.93
N VAL A 189 6.64 -20.99 1.63
CA VAL A 189 6.16 -20.74 0.26
C VAL A 189 6.73 -19.42 -0.28
N GLN A 190 6.78 -18.37 0.53
CA GLN A 190 7.43 -17.11 0.17
C GLN A 190 8.92 -17.31 -0.14
N GLY A 191 9.60 -18.16 0.63
CA GLY A 191 10.99 -18.55 0.37
C GLY A 191 11.17 -19.19 -1.01
N MET A 192 10.24 -20.06 -1.43
CA MET A 192 10.23 -20.64 -2.78
C MET A 192 10.01 -19.56 -3.85
N CYS A 193 9.06 -18.63 -3.66
CA CYS A 193 8.86 -17.53 -4.62
C CYS A 193 10.12 -16.66 -4.80
N ARG A 194 10.84 -16.36 -3.72
CA ARG A 194 12.12 -15.62 -3.79
C ARG A 194 13.22 -16.40 -4.52
N LEU A 195 13.23 -17.72 -4.39
CA LEU A 195 14.17 -18.55 -5.15
C LEU A 195 13.90 -18.46 -6.65
N ALA A 196 12.63 -18.36 -7.07
CA ALA A 196 12.27 -18.20 -8.49
C ALA A 196 12.74 -16.84 -9.05
N GLU A 197 12.71 -15.78 -8.25
CA GLU A 197 13.26 -14.47 -8.64
C GLU A 197 14.78 -14.52 -8.89
N THR A 198 15.51 -15.40 -8.19
CA THR A 198 16.97 -15.51 -8.29
C THR A 198 17.44 -16.55 -9.31
N HIS A 199 16.75 -17.69 -9.41
CA HIS A 199 17.16 -18.86 -10.20
C HIS A 199 16.33 -19.10 -11.46
N GLY A 200 15.26 -18.33 -11.68
CA GLY A 200 14.33 -18.47 -12.79
C GLY A 200 13.21 -19.48 -12.51
N SER A 201 12.03 -19.21 -13.05
CA SER A 201 10.81 -19.97 -12.77
C SER A 201 10.91 -21.45 -13.17
N GLU A 202 11.40 -21.76 -14.37
CA GLU A 202 11.50 -23.14 -14.88
C GLU A 202 12.37 -24.02 -13.97
N ARG A 203 13.49 -23.48 -13.52
CA ARG A 203 14.47 -24.22 -12.71
C ARG A 203 13.94 -24.48 -11.31
N VAL A 204 13.17 -23.54 -10.75
CA VAL A 204 12.50 -23.71 -9.46
C VAL A 204 11.31 -24.67 -9.57
N ASP A 205 10.54 -24.62 -10.65
CA ASP A 205 9.44 -25.57 -10.89
C ASP A 205 9.95 -27.01 -10.98
N ALA A 206 11.06 -27.25 -11.70
CA ALA A 206 11.72 -28.56 -11.74
C ALA A 206 12.21 -29.02 -10.36
N ALA A 207 12.80 -28.12 -9.56
CA ALA A 207 13.21 -28.44 -8.19
C ALA A 207 12.00 -28.76 -7.29
N CYS A 208 10.86 -28.10 -7.51
CA CYS A 208 9.61 -28.42 -6.80
C CYS A 208 9.07 -29.79 -7.20
N ALA A 209 9.18 -30.20 -8.46
CA ALA A 209 8.81 -31.53 -8.92
C ALA A 209 9.62 -32.63 -8.20
N GLU A 210 10.93 -32.45 -8.11
CA GLU A 210 11.80 -33.37 -7.36
C GLU A 210 11.48 -33.38 -5.86
N ALA A 211 11.21 -32.20 -5.28
CA ALA A 211 10.83 -32.09 -3.88
C ALA A 211 9.50 -32.80 -3.58
N LEU A 212 8.53 -32.75 -4.49
CA LEU A 212 7.27 -33.47 -4.38
C LEU A 212 7.47 -34.99 -4.43
N ASN A 213 8.32 -35.47 -5.36
CA ASN A 213 8.64 -36.89 -5.47
C ASN A 213 9.33 -37.45 -4.21
N LEU A 214 10.11 -36.62 -3.53
CA LEU A 214 10.84 -36.99 -2.30
C LEU A 214 10.08 -36.62 -1.00
N ASP A 215 8.85 -36.10 -1.13
CA ASP A 215 8.02 -35.59 -0.03
C ASP A 215 8.77 -34.60 0.89
N ARG A 216 9.49 -33.65 0.28
CA ARG A 216 10.27 -32.61 0.97
C ARG A 216 9.56 -31.26 0.88
N LEU A 217 8.94 -30.84 1.99
CA LEU A 217 8.17 -29.60 2.11
C LEU A 217 8.94 -28.45 2.78
N ALA A 218 10.27 -28.43 2.65
CA ALA A 218 11.13 -27.41 3.25
C ALA A 218 11.82 -26.56 2.17
N SER A 219 11.75 -25.23 2.30
CA SER A 219 12.42 -24.31 1.36
C SER A 219 13.95 -24.40 1.40
N GLY A 220 14.52 -24.94 2.49
CA GLY A 220 15.95 -25.26 2.58
C GLY A 220 16.39 -26.32 1.58
N PHE A 221 15.56 -27.36 1.36
CA PHE A 221 15.84 -28.40 0.36
C PHE A 221 15.90 -27.81 -1.05
N LEU A 222 14.92 -26.95 -1.40
CA LEU A 222 14.91 -26.26 -2.69
C LEU A 222 16.17 -25.40 -2.88
N ARG A 223 16.57 -24.66 -1.83
CA ARG A 223 17.78 -23.83 -1.87
C ARG A 223 19.03 -24.67 -2.10
N ASP A 224 19.20 -25.76 -1.36
CA ASP A 224 20.36 -26.64 -1.52
C ASP A 224 20.35 -27.34 -2.88
N ARG A 225 19.18 -27.76 -3.37
CA ARG A 225 19.03 -28.37 -4.69
C ARG A 225 19.36 -27.40 -5.82
N LEU A 226 18.95 -26.14 -5.72
CA LEU A 226 19.25 -25.10 -6.70
C LEU A 226 20.72 -24.66 -6.65
N ARG A 227 21.35 -24.70 -5.48
CA ARG A 227 22.78 -24.40 -5.30
C ARG A 227 23.67 -25.52 -5.83
N ASN A 228 23.36 -26.77 -5.52
CA ASN A 228 24.19 -27.93 -5.84
C ASN A 228 23.80 -28.61 -7.17
N GLY A 229 22.68 -28.19 -7.76
CA GLY A 229 22.08 -28.81 -8.94
C GLY A 229 22.53 -28.21 -10.25
N GLY A 230 23.39 -28.94 -10.97
CA GLY A 230 23.51 -28.85 -12.43
C GLY A 230 22.20 -29.23 -13.14
N PRO A 231 22.11 -29.03 -14.47
CA PRO A 231 20.88 -29.19 -15.25
C PRO A 231 20.25 -30.57 -15.01
N ALA A 232 18.91 -30.60 -15.02
CA ALA A 232 18.11 -31.78 -14.74
C ALA A 232 18.60 -32.97 -15.57
N ALA A 233 19.02 -34.04 -14.89
CA ALA A 233 19.17 -35.32 -15.55
C ALA A 233 17.77 -35.72 -16.06
N PRO A 234 17.62 -36.14 -17.33
CA PRO A 234 16.33 -36.57 -17.84
C PRO A 234 15.78 -37.69 -16.95
N ALA A 235 14.47 -37.65 -16.72
CA ALA A 235 13.74 -38.64 -15.94
C ALA A 235 14.17 -40.04 -16.39
N ARG A 236 14.85 -40.77 -15.50
CA ARG A 236 15.17 -42.16 -15.72
C ARG A 236 13.83 -42.90 -15.70
N PRO A 237 13.41 -43.58 -16.77
CA PRO A 237 12.19 -44.39 -16.73
C PRO A 237 12.34 -45.37 -15.57
N GLU A 238 11.26 -45.54 -14.79
CA GLU A 238 11.19 -46.54 -13.73
C GLU A 238 11.61 -47.87 -14.33
N ALA A 239 12.82 -48.33 -13.97
CA ALA A 239 13.20 -49.68 -14.26
C ALA A 239 12.30 -50.54 -13.38
N GLU A 240 11.38 -51.28 -13.99
CA GLU A 240 10.74 -52.41 -13.32
C GLU A 240 11.87 -53.22 -12.66
N GLU A 241 11.93 -53.21 -11.33
CA GLU A 241 12.86 -54.05 -10.58
C GLU A 241 12.41 -55.50 -10.73
N THR A 242 12.67 -56.08 -11.89
CA THR A 242 12.59 -57.52 -12.09
C THR A 242 13.79 -58.11 -11.37
N ILE A 243 13.58 -58.68 -10.19
CA ILE A 243 14.59 -59.49 -9.51
C ILE A 243 14.99 -60.62 -10.48
N PRO A 244 16.26 -60.69 -10.91
CA PRO A 244 16.71 -61.77 -11.79
C PRO A 244 16.55 -63.10 -11.06
N ALA A 245 15.90 -64.08 -11.69
CA ALA A 245 15.80 -65.42 -11.14
C ALA A 245 17.21 -66.04 -11.06
N HIS A 246 17.77 -66.18 -9.85
CA HIS A 246 19.03 -66.87 -9.62
C HIS A 246 18.80 -68.15 -8.83
N ALA A 247 19.54 -69.21 -9.18
CA ALA A 247 19.48 -70.55 -8.56
C ALA A 247 19.72 -70.59 -7.03
N ASN A 248 20.14 -69.47 -6.42
CA ASN A 248 20.43 -69.37 -4.99
C ASN A 248 19.22 -68.88 -4.17
N VAL A 249 18.13 -68.45 -4.82
CA VAL A 249 16.90 -68.06 -4.12
C VAL A 249 16.09 -69.31 -3.80
N ARG A 250 16.20 -69.78 -2.56
CA ARG A 250 15.39 -70.89 -2.05
C ARG A 250 13.99 -70.36 -1.73
N GLY A 251 13.01 -70.74 -2.54
CA GLY A 251 11.61 -70.31 -2.39
C GLY A 251 10.98 -70.78 -1.07
N GLY A 252 9.81 -70.21 -0.73
CA GLY A 252 9.10 -70.49 0.53
C GLY A 252 8.81 -71.98 0.81
N SER A 253 8.81 -72.82 -0.22
CA SER A 253 8.69 -74.29 -0.09
C SER A 253 9.89 -74.95 0.60
N TYR A 254 11.08 -74.33 0.59
CA TYR A 254 12.27 -74.83 1.30
C TYR A 254 12.11 -74.81 2.83
N TYR A 255 11.35 -73.85 3.35
CA TYR A 255 11.08 -73.71 4.79
C TYR A 255 9.76 -74.39 5.22
N ALA A 256 8.98 -74.88 4.26
CA ALA A 256 7.68 -75.53 4.50
C ALA A 256 7.80 -77.07 4.56
N LYS A 257 8.52 -77.59 5.57
CA LYS A 257 8.42 -78.97 6.12
C LYS A 257 9.33 -78.97 7.37
N ARG A 258 8.94 -79.40 8.57
CA ARG A 258 7.88 -80.30 9.03
C ARG A 258 7.77 -80.03 10.55
N LYS A 259 6.61 -79.61 11.07
CA LYS A 259 6.30 -79.87 12.49
C LYS A 259 5.70 -81.28 12.53
N GLY A 260 6.35 -82.15 13.29
CA GLY A 260 5.85 -83.50 13.59
C GLY A 260 4.55 -83.45 14.37
#